data_AF-A0A1C5H4L2-F1
#
_entry.id   AF-A0A1C5H4L2-F1
#
_cell.length_a   1.000
_cell.length_b   1.000
_cell.length_c   1.000
_cell.angle_alpha   90.00
_cell.angle_beta   90.00
_cell.angle_gamma   90.00
#
_symmetry.space_group_name_H-M   'P 1'
#
loop_
_entity.id
_entity.type
_entity.pdbx_description
1 polymer ?
#
loop_
_entity_poly.entity_id
_entity_poly.type
_entity_poly.pdbx_seq_one_letter_code
_entity_poly.pdbx_strand_id
1 'polypeptide(L)'
;MATFESWLGAYEAVYRTLPATSDLQCPNCGHRTLRVVFTGPTGADYGYVSFWCDTCLEGIHLSRAPVPAGVIARSIDAPAEERNRGIPNYRLVT
;
A
#
# COMPACT_ATOMS: atom_id res chain seq x y z
N MET A 1 -7.00 -0.63 -18.38
CA MET A 1 -6.43 0.08 -17.23
C MET A 1 -7.41 -0.04 -16.10
N ALA A 2 -7.00 -0.54 -14.94
CA ALA A 2 -7.90 -0.70 -13.79
C ALA A 2 -8.32 0.66 -13.19
N THR A 3 -9.54 0.74 -12.67
CA THR A 3 -10.07 1.96 -12.04
C THR A 3 -9.59 2.10 -10.59
N PHE A 4 -9.77 3.28 -9.99
CA PHE A 4 -9.48 3.50 -8.58
C PHE A 4 -10.28 2.55 -7.67
N GLU A 5 -11.56 2.29 -7.97
CA GLU A 5 -12.41 1.37 -7.20
C GLU A 5 -11.90 -0.07 -7.27
N SER A 6 -11.37 -0.48 -8.42
CA SER A 6 -10.75 -1.80 -8.57
C SER A 6 -9.51 -1.94 -7.69
N TRP A 7 -8.71 -0.88 -7.61
CA TRP A 7 -7.55 -0.82 -6.72
C TRP A 7 -7.92 -0.72 -5.25
N LEU A 8 -8.98 0.01 -4.91
CA LEU A 8 -9.50 0.10 -3.55
C LEU A 8 -10.02 -1.26 -3.07
N GLY A 9 -10.78 -1.98 -3.90
CA GLY A 9 -11.23 -3.33 -3.60
C GLY A 9 -10.06 -4.31 -3.43
N ALA A 10 -9.02 -4.19 -4.26
CA ALA A 10 -7.80 -4.98 -4.09
C ALA A 10 -7.07 -4.66 -2.79
N TYR A 11 -6.97 -3.37 -2.42
CA TYR A 11 -6.40 -2.94 -1.15
C TYR A 11 -7.19 -3.52 0.03
N GLU A 12 -8.52 -3.45 0.02
CA GLU A 12 -9.35 -3.99 1.09
C GLU A 12 -9.17 -5.51 1.27
N ALA A 13 -9.05 -6.24 0.16
CA ALA A 13 -8.78 -7.67 0.17
C ALA A 13 -7.41 -7.98 0.78
N VAL A 14 -6.35 -7.26 0.36
CA VAL A 14 -5.01 -7.40 0.97
C VAL A 14 -5.03 -7.02 2.45
N TYR A 15 -5.69 -5.92 2.80
CA TYR A 15 -5.76 -5.39 4.17
C TYR A 15 -6.29 -6.42 5.16
N ARG A 16 -7.35 -7.16 4.79
CA ARG A 16 -7.95 -8.21 5.63
C ARG A 16 -7.06 -9.42 5.88
N THR A 17 -6.00 -9.59 5.08
CA THR A 17 -5.05 -10.71 5.22
C THR A 17 -3.81 -10.34 6.02
N LEU A 18 -3.60 -9.05 6.29
CA LEU A 18 -2.43 -8.59 7.03
C LEU A 18 -2.42 -9.13 8.49
N PRO A 19 -1.22 -9.43 9.04
CA PRO A 19 0.12 -9.22 8.47
C PRO A 19 0.60 -10.34 7.54
N ALA A 20 -0.23 -11.32 7.20
CA ALA A 20 0.15 -12.38 6.28
C ALA A 20 0.26 -11.88 4.84
N THR A 21 0.92 -12.66 3.99
CA THR A 21 1.04 -12.38 2.56
C THR A 21 -0.27 -12.67 1.83
N SER A 22 -0.72 -11.74 0.98
CA SER A 22 -1.81 -11.98 0.04
C SER A 22 -1.28 -12.53 -1.28
N ASP A 23 -1.98 -13.50 -1.86
CA ASP A 23 -1.74 -14.03 -3.21
C ASP A 23 -2.61 -13.36 -4.29
N LEU A 24 -3.27 -12.25 -3.92
CA LEU A 24 -4.16 -11.50 -4.80
C LEU A 24 -3.42 -11.03 -6.05
N GLN A 25 -4.10 -11.17 -7.19
CA GLN A 25 -3.61 -10.68 -8.47
C GLN A 25 -3.78 -9.17 -8.58
N CYS A 26 -2.81 -8.49 -9.18
CA CYS A 26 -2.93 -7.08 -9.52
C CYS A 26 -4.16 -6.85 -10.42
N PRO A 27 -5.05 -5.90 -10.08
CA PRO A 27 -6.26 -5.65 -10.85
C PRO A 27 -5.98 -5.10 -12.27
N ASN A 28 -4.77 -4.58 -12.51
CA ASN A 28 -4.38 -4.04 -13.81
C ASN A 28 -3.67 -5.06 -14.72
N CYS A 29 -2.72 -5.83 -14.18
CA CYS A 29 -1.82 -6.68 -14.98
C CYS A 29 -1.83 -8.18 -14.61
N GLY A 30 -2.63 -8.60 -13.62
CA GLY A 30 -2.80 -9.99 -13.23
C GLY A 30 -1.64 -10.64 -12.45
N HIS A 31 -0.50 -9.96 -12.31
CA HIS A 31 0.65 -10.48 -11.57
C HIS A 31 0.45 -10.40 -10.05
N ARG A 32 1.00 -11.38 -9.30
CA ARG A 32 0.88 -11.49 -7.83
C ARG A 32 2.02 -10.78 -7.11
N THR A 33 2.26 -9.52 -7.48
CA THR A 33 3.37 -8.71 -6.92
C THR A 33 2.84 -7.43 -6.29
N LEU A 34 1.69 -7.52 -5.61
CA LEU A 34 1.11 -6.41 -4.87
C LEU A 34 1.94 -6.14 -3.61
N ARG A 35 2.17 -4.85 -3.33
CA ARG A 35 2.94 -4.35 -2.19
C ARG A 35 2.13 -3.29 -1.47
N VAL A 36 2.23 -3.29 -0.14
CA VAL A 36 1.59 -2.32 0.73
C VAL A 36 2.61 -1.81 1.74
N VAL A 37 2.65 -0.50 1.94
CA VAL A 37 3.44 0.14 3.00
C VAL A 37 2.56 1.14 3.72
N PHE A 38 2.53 1.02 5.04
CA PHE A 38 1.90 1.99 5.92
C PHE A 38 2.93 2.99 6.41
N THR A 39 2.57 4.26 6.48
CA THR A 39 3.38 5.31 7.09
C THR A 39 2.50 6.18 7.98
N GLY A 40 2.91 6.42 9.23
CA GLY A 40 2.11 7.19 10.17
C GLY A 40 2.95 7.69 11.35
N PRO A 41 2.33 8.47 12.26
CA PRO A 41 2.99 8.85 13.51
C PRO A 41 3.36 7.61 14.33
N THR A 42 4.49 7.67 15.04
CA THR A 42 4.93 6.57 15.90
C THR A 42 3.89 6.30 16.99
N GLY A 43 3.42 5.06 17.09
CA GLY A 43 2.42 4.64 18.08
C GLY A 43 0.97 4.98 17.74
N ALA A 44 0.71 5.62 16.59
CA ALA A 44 -0.63 5.83 16.08
C ALA A 44 -1.16 4.57 15.37
N ASP A 45 -2.47 4.37 15.43
CA ASP A 45 -3.23 3.34 14.71
C ASP A 45 -3.73 3.83 13.34
N TYR A 46 -3.22 4.96 12.86
CA TYR A 46 -3.59 5.56 11.58
C TYR A 46 -2.38 6.16 10.85
N GLY A 47 -2.50 6.27 9.53
CA GLY A 47 -1.45 6.81 8.67
C GLY A 47 -1.93 7.00 7.24
N TYR A 48 -1.00 6.95 6.29
CA TYR A 48 -1.30 6.81 4.88
C TYR A 48 -0.72 5.49 4.34
N VAL A 49 -1.29 5.04 3.23
CA VAL A 49 -0.89 3.80 2.55
C VAL A 49 -0.37 4.11 1.16
N SER A 50 0.78 3.52 0.84
CA SER A 50 1.22 3.30 -0.53
C SER A 50 0.92 1.85 -0.91
N PHE A 51 0.07 1.65 -1.92
CA PHE A 51 -0.32 0.32 -2.41
C PHE A 51 -0.11 0.25 -3.92
N TRP A 52 0.73 -0.66 -4.38
CA TRP A 52 1.14 -0.74 -5.78
C TRP A 52 1.44 -2.18 -6.23
N CYS A 53 1.64 -2.36 -7.53
CA CYS A 53 2.17 -3.59 -8.11
C CYS A 53 3.61 -3.39 -8.59
N ASP A 54 4.57 -4.22 -8.13
CA ASP A 54 5.98 -4.15 -8.57
C ASP A 54 6.14 -4.41 -10.08
N THR A 55 5.19 -5.09 -10.73
CA THR A 55 5.29 -5.45 -12.15
C THR A 55 4.84 -4.31 -13.07
N CYS A 56 3.66 -3.73 -12.85
CA CYS A 56 3.13 -2.68 -13.74
C CYS A 56 3.39 -1.26 -13.25
N LEU A 57 3.94 -1.09 -12.04
CA LEU A 57 4.21 0.21 -11.42
C LEU A 57 2.99 1.15 -11.45
N GLU A 58 1.83 0.59 -11.14
CA GLU A 58 0.61 1.34 -10.88
C GLU A 58 0.10 1.03 -9.48
N GLY A 59 -0.69 1.95 -8.94
CA GLY A 59 -1.23 1.79 -7.60
C GLY A 59 -2.06 2.98 -7.14
N ILE A 60 -2.40 2.98 -5.86
CA ILE A 60 -3.15 4.05 -5.21
C ILE A 60 -2.39 4.56 -3.99
N HIS A 61 -2.81 5.73 -3.52
CA HIS A 61 -2.40 6.29 -2.24
C HIS A 61 -3.64 6.61 -1.42
N LEU A 62 -3.71 6.11 -0.18
CA LEU A 62 -4.85 6.33 0.70
C LEU A 62 -4.41 7.11 1.93
N SER A 63 -5.00 8.27 2.12
CA SER A 63 -4.79 9.09 3.33
C SER A 63 -5.67 8.59 4.47
N ARG A 64 -5.20 8.75 5.72
CA ARG A 64 -5.94 8.41 6.95
C ARG A 64 -6.45 6.96 6.98
N ALA A 65 -5.64 6.04 6.48
CA ALA A 65 -5.90 4.61 6.58
C ALA A 65 -5.54 4.11 7.98
N PRO A 66 -6.37 3.25 8.61
CA PRO A 66 -6.00 2.57 9.83
C PRO A 66 -4.80 1.65 9.59
N VAL A 67 -3.89 1.58 10.55
CA VAL A 67 -2.76 0.64 10.56
C VAL A 67 -3.22 -0.60 11.33
N PRO A 68 -3.30 -1.78 10.70
CA PRO A 68 -3.78 -2.97 11.39
C PRO A 68 -2.75 -3.47 12.41
N ALA A 69 -3.24 -4.07 13.50
CA ALA A 69 -2.39 -4.64 14.54
C ALA A 69 -1.40 -5.67 13.94
N GLY A 70 -0.15 -5.65 14.43
CA GLY A 70 0.90 -6.54 13.94
C GLY A 70 1.57 -6.09 12.63
N VAL A 71 1.12 -5.00 12.00
CA VAL A 71 1.81 -4.35 10.88
C VAL A 71 2.66 -3.19 11.38
N ILE A 72 3.90 -3.15 10.93
CA ILE A 72 4.83 -2.06 11.24
C ILE A 72 4.61 -0.95 10.23
N ALA A 73 4.08 0.19 10.67
CA ALA A 73 4.10 1.42 9.90
C ALA A 73 5.47 2.11 10.00
N ARG A 74 5.90 2.72 8.90
CA ARG A 74 7.06 3.63 8.90
C ARG A 74 6.70 4.92 9.62
N SER A 75 7.67 5.54 10.29
CA SER A 75 7.45 6.84 10.92
C SER A 75 7.32 7.93 9.86
N ILE A 76 6.31 8.79 10.00
CA ILE A 76 6.14 9.98 9.16
C ILE A 76 7.26 11.02 9.38
N ASP A 77 7.83 11.04 10.59
CA ASP A 77 8.91 11.95 11.00
C ASP A 77 10.29 11.49 10.51
N ALA A 78 10.39 10.27 9.96
CA ALA A 78 11.63 9.78 9.37
C ALA A 78 12.02 10.61 8.12
N PRO A 79 13.33 10.73 7.83
CA PRO A 79 13.79 11.36 6.59
C PRO A 79 13.13 10.75 5.36
N ALA A 80 12.86 11.57 4.34
CA ALA A 80 12.11 11.15 3.15
C ALA A 80 12.71 9.92 2.46
N GLU A 81 14.04 9.80 2.43
CA GLU A 81 14.75 8.65 1.86
C GLU A 81 14.41 7.35 2.60
N GLU A 82 14.42 7.38 3.94
CA GLU A 82 14.09 6.21 4.76
C GLU A 82 12.60 5.88 4.67
N ARG A 83 11.75 6.91 4.78
CA ARG A 83 10.30 6.80 4.67
C ARG A 83 9.87 6.18 3.34
N ASN A 84 10.53 6.55 2.25
CA ASN A 84 10.18 6.09 0.89
C ASN A 84 11.03 4.91 0.40
N ARG A 85 11.96 4.37 1.20
CA ARG A 85 12.85 3.27 0.78
C ARG A 85 12.06 2.08 0.24
N GLY A 86 12.35 1.65 -0.99
CA GLY A 86 11.69 0.52 -1.63
C GLY A 86 10.24 0.78 -2.11
N ILE A 87 9.74 2.03 -1.99
CA ILE A 87 8.52 2.45 -2.68
C ILE A 87 8.96 3.04 -4.03
N PRO A 88 8.59 2.43 -5.17
CA PRO A 88 8.97 2.95 -6.48
C PRO A 88 8.18 4.22 -6.81
N ASN A 89 8.63 4.96 -7.82
CA ASN A 89 7.82 6.02 -8.43
C ASN A 89 6.72 5.40 -9.32
N TYR A 90 5.72 4.79 -8.70
CA TYR A 90 4.57 4.20 -9.40
C TYR A 90 3.55 5.27 -9.80
N ARG A 91 2.82 5.01 -10.89
CA ARG A 91 1.76 5.88 -11.36
C ARG A 91 0.54 5.75 -10.45
N LEU A 92 0.08 6.88 -9.90
CA LEU A 92 -1.17 6.92 -9.15
C LEU A 92 -2.36 6.76 -10.09
N VAL A 93 -3.27 5.87 -9.72
CA VAL A 93 -4.60 5.74 -10.28
C VAL A 93 -5.53 6.64 -9.47
N THR A 94 -6.30 7.48 -10.15
CA THR A 94 -7.24 8.46 -9.59
C THR A 94 -8.58 8.36 -10.30
#